data_AF-A0A8D8CF27-F1
#
_entry.id   AF-A0A8D8CF27-F1
#
_cell.length_a   1.000
_cell.length_b   1.000
_cell.length_c   1.000
_cell.angle_alpha   90.00
_cell.angle_beta   90.00
_cell.angle_gamma   90.00
#
_symmetry.space_group_name_H-M   'P 1'
#
loop_
_entity.id
_entity.type
_entity.pdbx_description
1 polymer ?
#
loop_
_entity_poly.entity_id
_entity_poly.type
_entity_poly.pdbx_seq_one_letter_code
_entity_poly.pdbx_strand_id
1 'polypeptide(L)'
;MDSQTCPVEILEQIFNNLFKLDDLLNCALVCRRWNVAAERLIVQRSQVPIFAGQSPCALADVTRNYRAVRIYYRDDRWDELRSLLDVCREKFHLRAVVIYGILADHLNRLYVAYRQWLETVEEMVIFMDDRICQKLDGGPEGFTLQLPNLKRLRWSEYLYQTGEKIVIIDAPNLRKLTLKNSLDSTTGLVFLDCSSLQELKGTFYTRQLSDVFEGAFPELKTLYLDSSLIAEDVELLHRMPQLAKLVLHINFPEDSADRLSTELCSVIADCRMLEHLQLTSRTSTPCKINLTNLIKPLVNLQHLNLEKVTVADESTTWVCPSLKSMTLENFTFLDNTAQIQLEAPMLDSLSISAANLSQLFTANESHLRELNVDQDTLSLREAFETHLVPFLDRSGHNVRKLILAKLTYFETDPYDCFTSCKPLHVETLCFHSTGCSLDCLEQLAGWSNLEELSIINCCIGTGGVHKTVTLANLKRLHIVNCTLSDESCTEFPIIGPNSETIRGQEEEDGALHFRNCWNH
;
A
#
# COMPACT_ATOMS: atom_id res chain seq x y z
N MET A 1 27.99 11.96 -27.99
CA MET A 1 28.56 10.60 -27.84
C MET A 1 28.05 9.77 -29.00
N ASP A 2 28.95 9.17 -29.76
CA ASP A 2 28.58 8.33 -30.90
C ASP A 2 27.94 7.04 -30.38
N SER A 3 26.61 6.90 -30.52
CA SER A 3 25.86 5.73 -30.02
C SER A 3 26.29 4.41 -30.67
N GLN A 4 27.13 4.47 -31.69
CA GLN A 4 27.72 3.33 -32.39
C GLN A 4 28.95 2.71 -31.69
N THR A 5 29.54 3.36 -30.68
CA THR A 5 30.73 2.80 -29.98
C THR A 5 30.41 2.11 -28.65
N CYS A 6 29.20 2.26 -28.12
CA CYS A 6 28.81 1.72 -26.81
C CYS A 6 28.63 0.18 -26.84
N PRO A 7 29.42 -0.62 -26.09
CA PRO A 7 29.30 -2.08 -26.03
C PRO A 7 27.87 -2.57 -25.77
N VAL A 8 27.50 -3.72 -26.35
CA VAL A 8 26.14 -4.27 -26.24
C VAL A 8 25.77 -4.52 -24.77
N GLU A 9 26.73 -4.91 -23.94
CA GLU A 9 26.58 -5.15 -22.51
C GLU A 9 26.20 -3.88 -21.74
N ILE A 10 26.73 -2.72 -22.16
CA ILE A 10 26.37 -1.42 -21.56
C ILE A 10 24.96 -1.01 -22.01
N LEU A 11 24.61 -1.23 -23.28
CA LEU A 11 23.24 -1.02 -23.76
C LEU A 11 22.24 -1.92 -23.02
N GLU A 12 22.59 -3.18 -22.76
CA GLU A 12 21.78 -4.08 -21.94
C GLU A 12 21.59 -3.57 -20.52
N GLN A 13 22.64 -3.05 -19.87
CA GLN A 13 22.53 -2.47 -18.53
C GLN A 13 21.65 -1.21 -18.52
N ILE A 14 21.78 -0.35 -19.54
CA ILE A 14 20.93 0.83 -19.70
C ILE A 14 19.47 0.39 -19.88
N PHE A 15 19.21 -0.56 -20.78
CA PHE A 15 17.87 -1.07 -21.04
C PHE A 15 17.29 -1.80 -19.83
N ASN A 16 18.11 -2.46 -19.01
CA ASN A 16 17.64 -3.11 -17.79
C ASN A 16 17.04 -2.10 -16.79
N ASN A 17 17.45 -0.83 -16.85
CA ASN A 17 16.88 0.24 -16.03
C ASN A 17 15.57 0.82 -16.59
N LEU A 18 15.17 0.48 -17.83
CA LEU A 18 13.85 0.84 -18.34
C LEU A 18 12.81 -0.02 -17.63
N PHE A 19 11.81 0.58 -16.98
CA PHE A 19 10.85 -0.17 -16.17
C PHE A 19 9.69 -0.76 -17.00
N LYS A 20 9.34 -0.17 -18.14
CA LYS A 20 8.21 -0.61 -18.97
C LYS A 20 8.66 -1.47 -20.14
N LEU A 21 7.88 -2.51 -20.45
CA LEU A 21 8.11 -3.36 -21.61
C LEU A 21 7.96 -2.59 -22.93
N ASP A 22 7.04 -1.64 -22.99
CA ASP A 22 6.82 -0.82 -24.19
C ASP A 22 8.07 0.00 -24.55
N ASP A 23 8.76 0.55 -23.54
CA ASP A 23 10.02 1.27 -23.75
C ASP A 23 11.10 0.34 -24.34
N LEU A 24 11.17 -0.91 -23.86
CA LEU A 24 12.08 -1.93 -24.40
C LEU A 24 11.73 -2.33 -25.84
N LEU A 25 10.45 -2.50 -26.15
CA LEU A 25 9.98 -2.80 -27.50
C LEU A 25 10.30 -1.65 -28.47
N ASN A 26 10.08 -0.41 -28.04
CA ASN A 26 10.43 0.79 -28.81
C ASN A 26 11.95 0.88 -29.04
N CYS A 27 12.76 0.60 -28.01
CA CYS A 27 14.23 0.53 -28.15
C CYS A 27 14.65 -0.52 -29.18
N ALA A 28 13.99 -1.67 -29.22
CA ALA A 28 14.30 -2.74 -30.17
C ALA A 28 14.01 -2.39 -31.64
N LEU A 29 13.25 -1.32 -31.91
CA LEU A 29 12.94 -0.84 -33.26
C LEU A 29 13.92 0.21 -33.79
N VAL A 30 14.78 0.78 -32.94
CA VAL A 30 15.69 1.89 -33.31
C VAL A 30 16.73 1.45 -34.33
N CYS A 31 17.46 0.35 -34.06
CA CYS A 31 18.41 -0.24 -34.98
C CYS A 31 18.69 -1.70 -34.63
N ARG A 32 19.34 -2.45 -35.54
CA ARG A 32 19.67 -3.87 -35.33
C ARG A 32 20.47 -4.13 -34.05
N ARG A 33 21.40 -3.23 -33.67
CA ARG A 33 22.20 -3.40 -32.45
C ARG A 33 21.36 -3.27 -31.19
N TRP A 34 20.44 -2.31 -31.16
CA TRP A 34 19.53 -2.11 -30.04
C TRP A 34 18.53 -3.27 -29.95
N ASN A 35 18.11 -3.80 -31.10
CA ASN A 35 17.29 -5.02 -31.15
C ASN A 35 17.97 -6.19 -30.44
N VAL A 36 19.24 -6.46 -30.75
CA VAL A 36 20.03 -7.54 -30.11
C VAL A 36 20.19 -7.28 -28.60
N ALA A 37 20.53 -6.05 -28.19
CA ALA A 37 20.68 -5.71 -26.77
C ALA A 37 19.34 -5.81 -26.00
N ALA A 38 18.22 -5.44 -26.61
CA ALA A 38 16.91 -5.50 -25.98
C ALA A 38 16.33 -6.93 -25.97
N GLU A 39 16.72 -7.79 -26.90
CA GLU A 39 16.11 -9.11 -27.12
C GLU A 39 16.10 -9.98 -25.85
N ARG A 40 17.23 -10.07 -25.15
CA ARG A 40 17.34 -10.85 -23.91
C ARG A 40 16.36 -10.36 -22.83
N LEU A 41 16.23 -9.04 -22.70
CA LEU A 41 15.35 -8.41 -21.72
C LEU A 41 13.88 -8.52 -22.13
N ILE A 42 13.57 -8.37 -23.42
CA ILE A 42 12.23 -8.58 -23.96
C ILE A 42 11.81 -10.02 -23.69
N VAL A 43 12.64 -11.01 -24.02
CA VAL A 43 12.34 -12.43 -23.78
C VAL A 43 12.10 -12.74 -22.29
N GLN A 44 12.79 -12.04 -21.38
CA GLN A 44 12.61 -12.20 -19.94
C GLN A 44 11.34 -11.53 -19.40
N ARG A 45 10.92 -10.39 -19.99
CA ARG A 45 9.85 -9.54 -19.44
C ARG A 45 8.52 -9.62 -20.20
N SER A 46 8.54 -10.07 -21.44
CA SER A 46 7.32 -10.24 -22.25
C SER A 46 6.70 -11.61 -22.06
N GLN A 47 5.42 -11.68 -22.39
CA GLN A 47 4.59 -12.88 -22.27
C GLN A 47 3.89 -13.09 -23.60
N VAL A 48 3.76 -14.35 -24.02
CA VAL A 48 2.96 -14.69 -25.20
C VAL A 48 1.50 -14.84 -24.79
N PRO A 49 0.58 -14.00 -25.30
CA PRO A 49 -0.84 -14.17 -25.05
C PRO A 49 -1.38 -15.34 -25.88
N ILE A 50 -2.09 -16.27 -25.23
CA ILE A 50 -2.75 -17.42 -25.84
C ILE A 50 -4.24 -17.32 -25.56
N PHE A 51 -5.05 -17.38 -26.62
CA PHE A 51 -6.52 -17.43 -26.52
C PHE A 51 -7.13 -18.18 -27.69
N ALA A 52 -8.28 -18.81 -27.46
CA ALA A 52 -9.01 -19.54 -28.49
C ALA A 52 -9.41 -18.62 -29.66
N GLY A 53 -9.25 -19.09 -30.89
CA GLY A 53 -9.38 -18.31 -32.13
C GLY A 53 -8.07 -17.73 -32.69
N GLN A 54 -6.93 -17.87 -32.01
CA GLN A 54 -5.62 -17.57 -32.59
C GLN A 54 -5.19 -18.63 -33.61
N SER A 55 -4.37 -18.23 -34.59
CA SER A 55 -3.76 -19.17 -35.54
C SER A 55 -2.53 -19.87 -34.91
N PRO A 56 -2.47 -21.21 -34.90
CA PRO A 56 -1.28 -21.94 -34.47
C PRO A 56 -0.02 -21.59 -35.29
N CYS A 57 -0.19 -21.29 -36.59
CA CYS A 57 0.92 -20.87 -37.45
C CYS A 57 1.55 -19.56 -36.96
N ALA A 58 0.74 -18.59 -36.53
CA ALA A 58 1.26 -17.33 -36.01
C ALA A 58 2.13 -17.53 -34.77
N LEU A 59 1.82 -18.51 -33.91
CA LEU A 59 2.66 -18.89 -32.76
C LEU A 59 3.91 -19.67 -33.20
N ALA A 60 3.77 -20.56 -34.19
CA ALA A 60 4.87 -21.32 -34.77
C ALA A 60 5.92 -20.41 -35.45
N ASP A 61 5.50 -19.29 -36.02
CA ASP A 61 6.36 -18.33 -36.72
C ASP A 61 7.08 -17.33 -35.79
N VAL A 62 6.72 -17.28 -34.52
CA VAL A 62 7.37 -16.41 -33.53
C VAL A 62 8.87 -16.73 -33.42
N THR A 63 9.77 -15.82 -33.80
CA THR A 63 11.21 -16.13 -33.75
C THR A 63 11.81 -16.09 -32.33
N ARG A 64 11.17 -15.38 -31.40
CA ARG A 64 11.65 -15.18 -30.03
C ARG A 64 11.32 -16.36 -29.12
N ASN A 65 12.29 -16.84 -28.34
CA ASN A 65 12.08 -17.91 -27.37
C ASN A 65 11.57 -17.35 -26.02
N TYR A 66 10.30 -17.01 -25.96
CA TYR A 66 9.68 -16.45 -24.75
C TYR A 66 9.74 -17.42 -23.55
N ARG A 67 9.91 -16.86 -22.35
CA ARG A 67 9.97 -17.63 -21.09
C ARG A 67 8.68 -17.56 -20.27
N ALA A 68 7.69 -16.82 -20.77
CA ALA A 68 6.43 -16.61 -20.09
C ALA A 68 5.26 -16.67 -21.06
N VAL A 69 4.18 -17.30 -20.62
CA VAL A 69 2.95 -17.45 -21.39
C VAL A 69 1.78 -16.92 -20.56
N ARG A 70 0.82 -16.28 -21.24
CA ARG A 70 -0.43 -15.82 -20.65
C ARG A 70 -1.61 -16.46 -21.35
N ILE A 71 -2.35 -17.30 -20.65
CA ILE A 71 -3.49 -18.06 -21.15
C ILE A 71 -4.77 -17.33 -20.76
N TYR A 72 -5.61 -17.01 -21.74
CA TYR A 72 -6.95 -16.49 -21.51
C TYR A 72 -7.98 -17.57 -21.78
N TYR A 73 -8.58 -18.08 -20.72
CA TYR A 73 -9.71 -18.98 -20.77
C TYR A 73 -10.97 -18.11 -20.85
N ARG A 74 -11.57 -18.01 -22.04
CA ARG A 74 -12.77 -17.20 -22.27
C ARG A 74 -14.03 -18.01 -22.59
N ASP A 75 -13.86 -19.23 -23.10
CA ASP A 75 -14.95 -20.15 -23.47
C ASP A 75 -14.47 -21.60 -23.25
N ASP A 76 -15.37 -22.59 -23.34
CA ASP A 76 -15.02 -24.03 -23.33
C ASP A 76 -14.49 -24.54 -24.70
N ARG A 77 -13.67 -23.72 -25.39
CA ARG A 77 -13.02 -24.10 -26.65
C ARG A 77 -11.67 -24.77 -26.39
N TRP A 78 -11.70 -25.84 -25.60
CA TRP A 78 -10.51 -26.55 -25.16
C TRP A 78 -9.65 -27.06 -26.31
N ASP A 79 -10.23 -27.63 -27.36
CA ASP A 79 -9.46 -28.20 -28.47
C ASP A 79 -8.66 -27.13 -29.24
N GLU A 80 -9.25 -25.96 -29.46
CA GLU A 80 -8.54 -24.81 -30.05
C GLU A 80 -7.39 -24.37 -29.14
N LEU A 81 -7.66 -24.19 -27.84
CA LEU A 81 -6.64 -23.79 -26.89
C LEU A 81 -5.52 -24.83 -26.80
N ARG A 82 -5.86 -26.12 -26.79
CA ARG A 82 -4.92 -27.23 -26.75
C ARG A 82 -3.98 -27.21 -27.94
N SER A 83 -4.49 -27.00 -29.15
CA SER A 83 -3.65 -26.91 -30.36
C SER A 83 -2.59 -25.80 -30.27
N LEU A 84 -2.93 -24.66 -29.65
CA LEU A 84 -2.01 -23.54 -29.43
C LEU A 84 -0.99 -23.85 -28.33
N LEU A 85 -1.43 -24.52 -27.27
CA LEU A 85 -0.57 -24.92 -26.15
C LEU A 85 0.44 -26.01 -26.55
N ASP A 86 0.07 -26.95 -27.43
CA ASP A 86 0.99 -27.95 -27.97
C ASP A 86 2.15 -27.26 -28.73
N VAL A 87 1.86 -26.27 -29.57
CA VAL A 87 2.90 -25.45 -30.25
C VAL A 87 3.78 -24.73 -29.24
N CYS A 88 3.19 -24.15 -28.19
CA CYS A 88 3.94 -23.44 -27.16
C CYS A 88 4.83 -24.37 -26.34
N ARG A 89 4.35 -25.58 -26.00
CA ARG A 89 5.11 -26.59 -25.26
C ARG A 89 6.36 -27.02 -26.02
N GLU A 90 6.23 -27.25 -27.33
CA GLU A 90 7.36 -27.68 -28.17
C GLU A 90 8.41 -26.59 -28.34
N LYS A 91 8.01 -25.32 -28.25
CA LYS A 91 8.84 -24.17 -28.58
C LYS A 91 9.44 -23.46 -27.38
N PHE A 92 8.67 -23.30 -26.31
CA PHE A 92 9.01 -22.41 -25.20
C PHE A 92 9.36 -23.19 -23.94
N HIS A 93 10.49 -22.83 -23.34
CA HIS A 93 10.91 -23.31 -22.03
C HIS A 93 10.42 -22.31 -20.97
N LEU A 94 9.26 -22.60 -20.37
CA LEU A 94 8.60 -21.68 -19.47
C LEU A 94 9.32 -21.55 -18.13
N ARG A 95 9.38 -20.32 -17.64
CA ARG A 95 9.67 -19.98 -16.25
C ARG A 95 8.49 -19.32 -15.56
N ALA A 96 7.54 -18.77 -16.32
CA ALA A 96 6.34 -18.14 -15.79
C ALA A 96 5.09 -18.50 -16.59
N VAL A 97 3.96 -18.66 -15.91
CA VAL A 97 2.65 -18.81 -16.56
C VAL A 97 1.61 -17.95 -15.86
N VAL A 98 0.75 -17.31 -16.64
CA VAL A 98 -0.39 -16.53 -16.15
C VAL A 98 -1.65 -17.11 -16.78
N ILE A 99 -2.67 -17.41 -15.99
CA ILE A 99 -3.91 -18.06 -16.43
C ILE A 99 -5.07 -17.19 -15.97
N TYR A 100 -5.92 -16.76 -16.90
CA TYR A 100 -7.09 -15.91 -16.65
C TYR A 100 -8.40 -16.61 -16.97
N GLY A 101 -9.41 -16.45 -16.11
CA GLY A 101 -10.79 -16.87 -16.36
C GLY A 101 -11.01 -18.38 -16.31
N ILE A 102 -10.15 -19.11 -15.59
CA ILE A 102 -10.18 -20.58 -15.57
C ILE A 102 -11.05 -21.10 -14.42
N LEU A 103 -11.80 -22.18 -14.67
CA LEU A 103 -12.49 -22.96 -13.63
C LEU A 103 -11.57 -24.01 -13.02
N ALA A 104 -11.88 -24.53 -11.83
CA ALA A 104 -11.06 -25.54 -11.17
C ALA A 104 -10.92 -26.82 -12.02
N ASP A 105 -12.02 -27.30 -12.62
CA ASP A 105 -11.98 -28.48 -13.49
C ASP A 105 -11.12 -28.26 -14.74
N HIS A 106 -11.17 -27.05 -15.31
CA HIS A 106 -10.36 -26.67 -16.46
C HIS A 106 -8.88 -26.54 -16.11
N LEU A 107 -8.58 -26.07 -14.89
CA LEU A 107 -7.23 -26.03 -14.36
C LEU A 107 -6.67 -27.45 -14.19
N ASN A 108 -7.47 -28.38 -13.68
CA ASN A 108 -7.08 -29.79 -13.61
C ASN A 108 -6.83 -30.38 -15.00
N ARG A 109 -7.76 -30.16 -15.95
CA ARG A 109 -7.61 -30.60 -17.35
C ARG A 109 -6.33 -30.07 -17.98
N LEU A 110 -6.03 -28.78 -17.79
CA LEU A 110 -4.80 -28.15 -18.24
C LEU A 110 -3.56 -28.78 -17.59
N TYR A 111 -3.59 -28.96 -16.27
CA TYR A 111 -2.47 -29.52 -15.53
C TYR A 111 -2.16 -30.96 -15.94
N VAL A 112 -3.18 -31.82 -16.05
CA VAL A 112 -3.00 -33.21 -16.48
C VAL A 112 -2.40 -33.29 -17.89
N ALA A 113 -2.85 -32.43 -18.81
CA ALA A 113 -2.34 -32.42 -20.20
C ALA A 113 -0.90 -31.89 -20.32
N TYR A 114 -0.50 -30.95 -19.45
CA TYR A 114 0.77 -30.22 -19.58
C TYR A 114 1.66 -30.29 -18.33
N ARG A 115 1.48 -31.32 -17.50
CA ARG A 115 2.14 -31.47 -16.20
C ARG A 115 3.65 -31.24 -16.23
N GLN A 116 4.37 -31.99 -17.06
CA GLN A 116 5.83 -31.88 -17.17
C GLN A 116 6.30 -30.48 -17.57
N TRP A 117 5.50 -29.76 -18.36
CA TRP A 117 5.81 -28.40 -18.78
C TRP A 117 5.58 -27.41 -17.64
N LEU A 118 4.46 -27.54 -16.92
CA LEU A 118 4.12 -26.67 -15.79
C LEU A 118 5.00 -26.91 -14.55
N GLU A 119 5.48 -28.14 -14.32
CA GLU A 119 6.42 -28.47 -13.23
C GLU A 119 7.75 -27.69 -13.32
N THR A 120 8.12 -27.18 -14.50
CA THR A 120 9.34 -26.37 -14.70
C THR A 120 9.20 -24.90 -14.30
N VAL A 121 7.96 -24.45 -14.08
CA VAL A 121 7.63 -23.05 -13.87
C VAL A 121 8.07 -22.58 -12.49
N GLU A 122 8.66 -21.38 -12.44
CA GLU A 122 9.07 -20.71 -11.19
C GLU A 122 8.05 -19.67 -10.72
N GLU A 123 7.20 -19.16 -11.60
CA GLU A 123 6.14 -18.20 -11.30
C GLU A 123 4.79 -18.60 -11.91
N MET A 124 3.76 -18.66 -11.09
CA MET A 124 2.42 -18.99 -11.56
C MET A 124 1.44 -17.93 -11.06
N VAL A 125 0.55 -17.49 -11.95
CA VAL A 125 -0.53 -16.58 -11.61
C VAL A 125 -1.83 -17.20 -12.13
N ILE A 126 -2.80 -17.38 -11.25
CA ILE A 126 -4.09 -18.00 -11.55
C ILE A 126 -5.19 -17.02 -11.14
N PHE A 127 -6.03 -16.66 -12.09
CA PHE A 127 -7.26 -15.91 -11.88
C PHE A 127 -8.45 -16.79 -12.27
N MET A 128 -9.23 -17.17 -11.26
CA MET A 128 -10.46 -17.92 -11.43
C MET A 128 -11.65 -16.95 -11.46
N ASP A 129 -12.50 -17.10 -12.47
CA ASP A 129 -13.66 -16.22 -12.70
C ASP A 129 -14.73 -16.99 -13.48
N ASP A 130 -15.81 -17.38 -12.81
CA ASP A 130 -16.88 -18.21 -13.39
C ASP A 130 -17.89 -17.42 -14.24
N ARG A 131 -17.84 -16.09 -14.19
CA ARG A 131 -18.60 -15.23 -15.12
C ARG A 131 -18.14 -15.41 -16.56
N ILE A 132 -16.86 -15.77 -16.72
CA ILE A 132 -16.22 -15.92 -18.02
C ILE A 132 -16.49 -17.33 -18.59
N CYS A 133 -16.60 -18.34 -17.73
CA CYS A 133 -16.75 -19.73 -18.16
C CYS A 133 -17.84 -20.41 -17.33
N GLN A 134 -18.98 -20.77 -17.95
CA GLN A 134 -20.15 -21.31 -17.22
C GLN A 134 -20.30 -22.83 -17.30
N LYS A 135 -19.46 -23.51 -18.10
CA LYS A 135 -19.58 -24.95 -18.31
C LYS A 135 -18.62 -25.68 -17.36
N LEU A 136 -19.20 -26.41 -16.42
CA LEU A 136 -18.47 -27.33 -15.56
C LEU A 136 -18.13 -28.62 -16.31
N ASP A 137 -16.91 -29.07 -16.18
CA ASP A 137 -16.50 -30.41 -16.59
C ASP A 137 -16.71 -31.38 -15.41
N GLY A 138 -17.05 -32.65 -15.69
CA GLY A 138 -17.21 -33.69 -14.65
C GLY A 138 -15.89 -34.16 -14.04
N GLY A 139 -15.02 -33.25 -13.64
CA GLY A 139 -13.71 -33.52 -13.05
C GLY A 139 -13.80 -34.13 -11.64
N PRO A 140 -12.67 -34.60 -11.08
CA PRO A 140 -12.63 -35.17 -9.74
C PRO A 140 -13.02 -34.13 -8.68
N GLU A 141 -13.51 -34.55 -7.51
CA GLU A 141 -13.89 -33.65 -6.39
C GLU A 141 -12.69 -32.86 -5.84
N GLY A 142 -11.46 -33.33 -6.08
CA GLY A 142 -10.24 -32.59 -5.80
C GLY A 142 -9.07 -33.10 -6.62
N PHE A 143 -8.00 -32.31 -6.69
CA PHE A 143 -6.78 -32.64 -7.42
C PHE A 143 -5.56 -31.94 -6.84
N THR A 144 -4.37 -32.49 -7.13
CA THR A 144 -3.09 -31.96 -6.64
C THR A 144 -2.26 -31.38 -7.78
N LEU A 145 -1.82 -30.14 -7.60
CA LEU A 145 -0.82 -29.48 -8.45
C LEU A 145 0.56 -29.67 -7.81
N GLN A 146 1.40 -30.51 -8.43
CA GLN A 146 2.79 -30.68 -8.03
C GLN A 146 3.64 -29.68 -8.80
N LEU A 147 4.22 -28.73 -8.09
CA LEU A 147 4.92 -27.58 -8.66
C LEU A 147 6.28 -27.42 -7.96
N PRO A 148 7.21 -28.38 -8.15
CA PRO A 148 8.44 -28.48 -7.37
C PRO A 148 9.39 -27.29 -7.56
N ASN A 149 9.34 -26.61 -8.70
CA ASN A 149 10.20 -25.46 -9.00
C ASN A 149 9.55 -24.11 -8.70
N LEU A 150 8.29 -24.10 -8.27
CA LEU A 150 7.53 -22.88 -8.08
C LEU A 150 8.07 -22.09 -6.91
N LYS A 151 8.40 -20.82 -7.15
CA LYS A 151 8.91 -19.89 -6.14
C LYS A 151 7.90 -18.81 -5.80
N ARG A 152 7.02 -18.47 -6.75
CA ARG A 152 6.04 -17.39 -6.62
C ARG A 152 4.69 -17.83 -7.16
N LEU A 153 3.66 -17.74 -6.32
CA LEU A 153 2.28 -18.01 -6.71
C LEU A 153 1.41 -16.81 -6.39
N ARG A 154 0.57 -16.42 -7.35
CA ARG A 154 -0.57 -15.56 -7.12
C ARG A 154 -1.84 -16.31 -7.51
N TRP A 155 -2.75 -16.46 -6.56
CA TRP A 155 -4.04 -17.09 -6.73
C TRP A 155 -5.13 -16.08 -6.42
N SER A 156 -6.10 -15.91 -7.31
CA SER A 156 -7.19 -14.95 -7.14
C SER A 156 -8.49 -15.52 -7.66
N GLU A 157 -9.53 -15.50 -6.83
CA GLU A 157 -10.86 -16.01 -7.15
C GLU A 157 -11.86 -14.85 -7.17
N TYR A 158 -12.69 -14.82 -8.19
CA TYR A 158 -13.72 -13.81 -8.39
C TYR A 158 -15.06 -14.50 -8.66
N LEU A 159 -16.01 -14.33 -7.73
CA LEU A 159 -17.42 -14.74 -7.85
C LEU A 159 -17.65 -16.24 -8.03
N TYR A 160 -16.72 -17.09 -7.59
CA TYR A 160 -16.71 -18.52 -7.90
C TYR A 160 -17.75 -19.35 -7.11
N GLN A 161 -19.01 -19.39 -7.55
CA GLN A 161 -20.10 -20.14 -6.91
C GLN A 161 -20.21 -21.60 -7.40
N THR A 162 -19.60 -21.92 -8.54
CA THR A 162 -19.85 -23.18 -9.25
C THR A 162 -18.69 -24.17 -9.16
N GLY A 163 -18.98 -25.37 -8.63
CA GLY A 163 -18.04 -26.49 -8.57
C GLY A 163 -17.09 -26.43 -7.38
N GLU A 164 -17.58 -26.80 -6.20
CA GLU A 164 -16.75 -27.08 -5.02
C GLU A 164 -15.68 -28.10 -5.40
N LYS A 165 -14.42 -27.68 -5.36
CA LYS A 165 -13.26 -28.51 -5.67
C LYS A 165 -12.18 -28.26 -4.64
N ILE A 166 -11.53 -29.32 -4.20
CA ILE A 166 -10.34 -29.20 -3.36
C ILE A 166 -9.09 -29.20 -4.25
N VAL A 167 -8.39 -28.07 -4.30
CA VAL A 167 -7.11 -27.92 -4.98
C VAL A 167 -6.00 -27.98 -3.95
N ILE A 168 -5.18 -29.02 -4.03
CA ILE A 168 -3.99 -29.20 -3.19
C ILE A 168 -2.78 -28.70 -3.98
N ILE A 169 -2.01 -27.79 -3.41
CA ILE A 169 -0.78 -27.26 -4.03
C ILE A 169 0.42 -27.82 -3.26
N ASP A 170 1.21 -28.64 -3.96
CA ASP A 170 2.48 -29.17 -3.49
C ASP A 170 3.62 -28.36 -4.13
N ALA A 171 4.14 -27.38 -3.39
CA ALA A 171 5.13 -26.42 -3.87
C ALA A 171 6.21 -26.16 -2.79
N PRO A 172 7.12 -27.11 -2.53
CA PRO A 172 8.05 -27.05 -1.39
C PRO A 172 9.07 -25.89 -1.47
N ASN A 173 9.30 -25.35 -2.67
CA ASN A 173 10.20 -24.23 -2.91
C ASN A 173 9.49 -22.87 -2.98
N LEU A 174 8.20 -22.82 -2.62
CA LEU A 174 7.39 -21.61 -2.66
C LEU A 174 7.91 -20.59 -1.65
N ARG A 175 8.29 -19.40 -2.12
CA ARG A 175 8.84 -18.31 -1.30
C ARG A 175 7.89 -17.13 -1.17
N LYS A 176 7.08 -16.85 -2.19
CA LYS A 176 6.09 -15.78 -2.16
C LYS A 176 4.73 -16.27 -2.58
N LEU A 177 3.73 -15.96 -1.78
CA LEU A 177 2.35 -16.36 -2.01
C LEU A 177 1.43 -15.15 -1.88
N THR A 178 0.58 -14.96 -2.88
CA THR A 178 -0.52 -13.99 -2.83
C THR A 178 -1.83 -14.72 -3.05
N LEU A 179 -2.73 -14.65 -2.08
CA LEU A 179 -4.06 -15.25 -2.11
C LEU A 179 -5.11 -14.15 -2.03
N LYS A 180 -6.13 -14.25 -2.86
CA LYS A 180 -7.33 -13.41 -2.78
C LYS A 180 -8.54 -14.27 -3.11
N ASN A 181 -9.43 -14.49 -2.15
CA ASN A 181 -10.73 -15.10 -2.46
C ASN A 181 -11.80 -13.99 -2.64
N SER A 182 -12.99 -14.42 -3.03
CA SER A 182 -14.20 -13.59 -3.06
C SER A 182 -15.20 -14.05 -2.00
N LEU A 183 -16.22 -13.23 -1.72
CA LEU A 183 -17.34 -13.60 -0.83
C LEU A 183 -18.07 -14.87 -1.27
N ASP A 184 -18.05 -15.17 -2.57
CA ASP A 184 -18.72 -16.33 -3.14
C ASP A 184 -17.80 -17.54 -3.35
N SER A 185 -16.54 -17.49 -2.92
CA SER A 185 -15.57 -18.54 -3.22
C SER A 185 -15.96 -19.89 -2.59
N THR A 186 -16.15 -20.91 -3.43
CA THR A 186 -16.43 -22.30 -3.00
C THR A 186 -15.26 -23.27 -3.18
N THR A 187 -14.13 -22.85 -3.78
CA THR A 187 -12.95 -23.72 -3.89
C THR A 187 -12.39 -24.04 -2.49
N GLY A 188 -11.95 -25.26 -2.24
CA GLY A 188 -11.09 -25.60 -1.11
C GLY A 188 -9.64 -25.51 -1.58
N LEU A 189 -8.82 -24.65 -0.98
CA LEU A 189 -7.42 -24.49 -1.39
C LEU A 189 -6.52 -24.88 -0.24
N VAL A 190 -5.68 -25.90 -0.44
CA VAL A 190 -4.79 -26.44 0.60
C VAL A 190 -3.35 -26.41 0.09
N PHE A 191 -2.44 -25.89 0.90
CA PHE A 191 -1.00 -25.90 0.61
C PHE A 191 -0.27 -26.92 1.48
N LEU A 192 0.50 -27.79 0.82
CA LEU A 192 1.40 -28.74 1.48
C LEU A 192 2.78 -28.09 1.68
N ASP A 193 3.37 -28.29 2.87
CA ASP A 193 4.72 -27.89 3.25
C ASP A 193 5.19 -26.54 2.69
N CYS A 194 4.73 -25.45 3.32
CA CYS A 194 5.16 -24.08 3.02
C CYS A 194 6.35 -23.62 3.88
N SER A 195 7.25 -24.52 4.27
CA SER A 195 8.37 -24.20 5.16
C SER A 195 9.33 -23.13 4.61
N SER A 196 9.52 -23.09 3.28
CA SER A 196 10.35 -22.11 2.57
C SER A 196 9.67 -20.74 2.33
N LEU A 197 8.42 -20.56 2.80
CA LEU A 197 7.64 -19.37 2.51
C LEU A 197 8.19 -18.16 3.27
N GLN A 198 8.50 -17.09 2.54
CA GLN A 198 9.12 -15.86 3.09
C GLN A 198 8.14 -14.68 3.11
N GLU A 199 7.20 -14.64 2.16
CA GLU A 199 6.19 -13.59 2.03
C GLU A 199 4.80 -14.19 1.74
N LEU A 200 3.83 -13.87 2.60
CA LEU A 200 2.43 -14.23 2.42
C LEU A 200 1.56 -12.96 2.41
N LYS A 201 0.77 -12.80 1.35
CA LYS A 201 -0.25 -11.76 1.23
C LYS A 201 -1.60 -12.40 1.01
N GLY A 202 -2.48 -12.35 1.99
CA GLY A 202 -3.80 -12.94 1.93
C GLY A 202 -4.92 -11.91 2.04
N THR A 203 -5.93 -12.03 1.19
CA THR A 203 -7.24 -11.42 1.40
C THR A 203 -8.27 -12.53 1.47
N PHE A 204 -8.86 -12.74 2.66
CA PHE A 204 -9.80 -13.83 2.93
C PHE A 204 -11.15 -13.31 3.42
N TYR A 205 -12.19 -13.48 2.61
CA TYR A 205 -13.57 -13.16 2.96
C TYR A 205 -14.31 -14.37 3.55
N THR A 206 -14.05 -15.58 3.03
CA THR A 206 -14.79 -16.80 3.42
C THR A 206 -13.94 -17.93 3.99
N ARG A 207 -12.62 -17.82 3.96
CA ARG A 207 -11.70 -18.91 4.37
C ARG A 207 -10.93 -18.53 5.62
N GLN A 208 -10.70 -19.53 6.46
CA GLN A 208 -9.73 -19.45 7.54
C GLN A 208 -8.34 -19.80 7.01
N LEU A 209 -7.30 -19.27 7.63
CA LEU A 209 -5.92 -19.60 7.31
C LEU A 209 -5.59 -21.04 7.68
N SER A 210 -6.16 -21.52 8.78
CA SER A 210 -6.03 -22.90 9.24
C SER A 210 -6.57 -23.90 8.22
N ASP A 211 -7.61 -23.54 7.46
CA ASP A 211 -8.14 -24.36 6.35
C ASP A 211 -7.19 -24.44 5.15
N VAL A 212 -6.35 -23.41 4.97
CA VAL A 212 -5.51 -23.27 3.78
C VAL A 212 -4.11 -23.84 3.99
N PHE A 213 -3.61 -23.85 5.22
CA PHE A 213 -2.22 -24.20 5.51
C PHE A 213 -2.08 -25.27 6.60
N GLU A 214 -1.54 -26.42 6.19
CA GLU A 214 -1.16 -27.52 7.08
C GLU A 214 0.32 -27.41 7.50
N GLY A 215 0.77 -26.32 8.12
CA GLY A 215 2.21 -26.21 8.40
C GLY A 215 2.68 -24.95 9.14
N ALA A 216 3.83 -25.07 9.81
CA ALA A 216 4.50 -23.91 10.39
C ALA A 216 5.26 -23.13 9.30
N PHE A 217 5.56 -21.85 9.57
CA PHE A 217 6.24 -20.98 8.62
C PHE A 217 7.56 -20.44 9.21
N PRO A 218 8.58 -21.31 9.35
CA PRO A 218 9.82 -20.95 10.02
C PRO A 218 10.60 -19.84 9.30
N GLU A 219 10.48 -19.72 7.97
CA GLU A 219 11.17 -18.70 7.19
C GLU A 219 10.35 -17.44 6.89
N LEU A 220 9.10 -17.36 7.36
CA LEU A 220 8.20 -16.27 6.99
C LEU A 220 8.61 -14.97 7.66
N LYS A 221 8.91 -13.95 6.83
CA LYS A 221 9.35 -12.63 7.27
C LYS A 221 8.28 -11.57 7.11
N THR A 222 7.39 -11.75 6.14
CA THR A 222 6.35 -10.77 5.82
C THR A 222 5.00 -11.43 5.71
N LEU A 223 4.07 -10.97 6.53
CA LEU A 223 2.68 -11.36 6.53
C LEU A 223 1.79 -10.13 6.32
N TYR A 224 0.96 -10.18 5.30
CA TYR A 224 -0.16 -9.26 5.10
C TYR A 224 -1.42 -10.09 5.10
N LEU A 225 -2.35 -9.78 6.00
CA LEU A 225 -3.65 -10.44 6.09
C LEU A 225 -4.75 -9.42 6.15
N ASP A 226 -5.69 -9.57 5.23
CA ASP A 226 -6.91 -8.81 5.18
C ASP A 226 -8.06 -9.80 5.24
N SER A 227 -8.66 -9.98 6.40
CA SER A 227 -9.67 -11.03 6.56
C SER A 227 -10.76 -10.65 7.54
N SER A 228 -11.98 -11.07 7.20
CA SER A 228 -13.16 -10.93 8.06
C SER A 228 -13.20 -11.94 9.20
N LEU A 229 -12.30 -12.94 9.20
CA LEU A 229 -12.31 -14.09 10.11
C LEU A 229 -11.01 -14.22 10.94
N ILE A 230 -10.08 -13.26 10.85
CA ILE A 230 -8.72 -13.34 11.46
C ILE A 230 -8.76 -13.70 12.94
N ALA A 231 -9.80 -13.25 13.65
CA ALA A 231 -9.85 -13.38 15.09
C ALA A 231 -9.90 -14.84 15.58
N GLU A 232 -10.25 -15.79 14.73
CA GLU A 232 -10.27 -17.23 15.06
C GLU A 232 -8.95 -17.96 14.71
N ASP A 233 -8.04 -17.34 13.95
CA ASP A 233 -6.80 -17.96 13.44
C ASP A 233 -5.51 -17.33 14.02
N VAL A 234 -5.64 -16.53 15.08
CA VAL A 234 -4.52 -15.75 15.64
C VAL A 234 -3.36 -16.65 16.07
N GLU A 235 -3.63 -17.86 16.55
CA GLU A 235 -2.62 -18.82 16.99
C GLU A 235 -1.56 -19.15 15.93
N LEU A 236 -1.90 -18.98 14.64
CA LEU A 236 -0.99 -19.21 13.52
C LEU A 236 0.28 -18.35 13.58
N LEU A 237 0.20 -17.16 14.20
CA LEU A 237 1.35 -16.27 14.36
C LEU A 237 2.46 -16.89 15.22
N HIS A 238 2.13 -17.75 16.20
CA HIS A 238 3.15 -18.49 16.96
C HIS A 238 4.01 -19.40 16.08
N ARG A 239 3.50 -19.75 14.89
CA ARG A 239 4.20 -20.61 13.92
C ARG A 239 5.16 -19.83 13.02
N MET A 240 5.38 -18.54 13.29
CA MET A 240 6.13 -17.59 12.46
C MET A 240 7.25 -16.89 13.25
N PRO A 241 8.27 -17.63 13.74
CA PRO A 241 9.29 -17.08 14.65
C PRO A 241 10.21 -16.03 14.03
N GLN A 242 10.27 -15.94 12.70
CA GLN A 242 11.11 -14.99 11.96
C GLN A 242 10.32 -13.78 11.40
N LEU A 243 9.08 -13.60 11.86
CA LEU A 243 8.20 -12.56 11.34
C LEU A 243 8.74 -11.16 11.69
N ALA A 244 9.12 -10.42 10.65
CA ALA A 244 9.67 -9.06 10.76
C ALA A 244 8.65 -7.98 10.39
N LYS A 245 7.67 -8.31 9.54
CA LYS A 245 6.62 -7.39 9.10
C LYS A 245 5.25 -8.06 9.16
N LEU A 246 4.34 -7.43 9.91
CA LEU A 246 2.97 -7.86 10.11
C LEU A 246 2.02 -6.73 9.74
N VAL A 247 1.12 -6.98 8.80
CA VAL A 247 0.03 -6.08 8.43
C VAL A 247 -1.29 -6.84 8.57
N LEU A 248 -2.16 -6.38 9.45
CA LEU A 248 -3.45 -7.01 9.75
C LEU A 248 -4.59 -6.01 9.54
N HIS A 249 -5.54 -6.36 8.68
CA HIS A 249 -6.83 -5.68 8.60
C HIS A 249 -7.88 -6.62 9.18
N ILE A 250 -8.43 -6.25 10.34
CA ILE A 250 -9.20 -7.17 11.17
C ILE A 250 -10.65 -6.72 11.23
N ASN A 251 -11.56 -7.69 11.15
CA ASN A 251 -12.95 -7.52 11.48
C ASN A 251 -13.26 -8.36 12.71
N PHE A 252 -13.72 -7.75 13.79
CA PHE A 252 -14.21 -8.45 14.97
C PHE A 252 -15.75 -8.48 14.96
N PRO A 253 -16.37 -9.62 15.26
CA PRO A 253 -17.79 -9.64 15.62
C PRO A 253 -18.02 -8.71 16.82
N GLU A 254 -19.05 -7.87 16.79
CA GLU A 254 -19.31 -6.85 17.83
C GLU A 254 -19.33 -7.44 19.25
N ASP A 255 -19.89 -8.65 19.41
CA ASP A 255 -20.03 -9.33 20.69
C ASP A 255 -18.73 -9.93 21.25
N SER A 256 -17.65 -9.99 20.46
CA SER A 256 -16.39 -10.67 20.85
C SER A 256 -15.14 -9.82 20.71
N ALA A 257 -15.27 -8.56 20.30
CA ALA A 257 -14.15 -7.67 20.00
C ALA A 257 -13.17 -7.51 21.17
N ASP A 258 -13.64 -7.30 22.39
CA ASP A 258 -12.77 -7.07 23.58
C ASP A 258 -11.95 -8.33 23.95
N ARG A 259 -12.54 -9.53 23.84
CA ARG A 259 -11.83 -10.79 24.13
C ARG A 259 -10.78 -11.09 23.07
N LEU A 260 -11.19 -11.04 21.80
CA LEU A 260 -10.36 -11.42 20.66
C LEU A 260 -9.22 -10.42 20.42
N SER A 261 -9.44 -9.14 20.69
CA SER A 261 -8.39 -8.11 20.64
C SER A 261 -7.30 -8.34 21.69
N THR A 262 -7.68 -8.74 22.91
CA THR A 262 -6.73 -9.07 23.98
C THR A 262 -5.87 -10.27 23.61
N GLU A 263 -6.51 -11.34 23.10
CA GLU A 263 -5.83 -12.55 22.62
C GLU A 263 -4.87 -12.22 21.47
N LEU A 264 -5.35 -11.48 20.47
CA LEU A 264 -4.52 -10.97 19.37
C LEU A 264 -3.29 -10.22 19.84
N CYS A 265 -3.46 -9.27 20.76
CA CYS A 265 -2.34 -8.49 21.29
C CYS A 265 -1.31 -9.38 21.97
N SER A 266 -1.75 -10.38 22.74
CA SER A 266 -0.88 -11.34 23.40
C SER A 266 -0.05 -12.14 22.39
N VAL A 267 -0.66 -12.60 21.30
CA VAL A 267 0.04 -13.41 20.31
C VAL A 267 1.00 -12.56 19.46
N ILE A 268 0.61 -11.34 19.09
CA ILE A 268 1.52 -10.43 18.38
C ILE A 268 2.73 -10.10 19.26
N ALA A 269 2.53 -9.93 20.57
CA ALA A 269 3.59 -9.70 21.54
C ALA A 269 4.68 -10.80 21.55
N ASP A 270 4.34 -12.03 21.16
CA ASP A 270 5.31 -13.13 21.06
C ASP A 270 6.17 -13.08 19.79
N CYS A 271 5.82 -12.23 18.81
CA CYS A 271 6.59 -12.01 17.58
C CYS A 271 7.81 -11.08 17.82
N ARG A 272 8.79 -11.54 18.59
CA ARG A 272 9.94 -10.71 19.07
C ARG A 272 10.85 -10.13 17.98
N MET A 273 10.79 -10.68 16.76
CA MET A 273 11.55 -10.20 15.60
C MET A 273 10.84 -9.09 14.83
N LEU A 274 9.65 -8.66 15.27
CA LEU A 274 8.83 -7.72 14.55
C LEU A 274 9.47 -6.31 14.51
N GLU A 275 9.68 -5.82 13.29
CA GLU A 275 10.18 -4.47 12.99
C GLU A 275 9.06 -3.55 12.49
N HIS A 276 8.02 -4.11 11.87
CA HIS A 276 6.88 -3.38 11.34
C HIS A 276 5.57 -4.02 11.78
N LEU A 277 4.72 -3.24 12.44
CA LEU A 277 3.36 -3.62 12.82
C LEU A 277 2.36 -2.62 12.25
N GLN A 278 1.39 -3.12 11.47
CA GLN A 278 0.21 -2.37 11.09
C GLN A 278 -1.05 -3.12 11.51
N LEU A 279 -1.92 -2.45 12.25
CA LEU A 279 -3.19 -2.97 12.73
C LEU A 279 -4.30 -2.00 12.35
N THR A 280 -5.19 -2.43 11.45
CA THR A 280 -6.38 -1.66 11.03
C THR A 280 -7.64 -2.39 11.46
N SER A 281 -8.52 -1.73 12.22
CA SER A 281 -9.86 -2.26 12.51
C SER A 281 -10.85 -1.87 11.41
N ARG A 282 -11.63 -2.83 10.91
CA ARG A 282 -12.71 -2.61 9.92
C ARG A 282 -14.11 -2.66 10.51
N THR A 283 -14.20 -2.90 11.81
CA THR A 283 -15.46 -2.90 12.55
C THR A 283 -16.06 -1.50 12.62
N SER A 284 -17.39 -1.47 12.76
CA SER A 284 -18.16 -0.27 13.11
C SER A 284 -17.69 0.34 14.43
N THR A 285 -17.40 -0.51 15.42
CA THR A 285 -16.90 -0.13 16.73
C THR A 285 -15.37 -0.20 16.77
N PRO A 286 -14.68 0.80 17.34
CA PRO A 286 -13.23 0.75 17.47
C PRO A 286 -12.75 -0.48 18.24
N CYS A 287 -11.67 -1.11 17.77
CA CYS A 287 -11.04 -2.22 18.48
C CYS A 287 -10.31 -1.70 19.72
N LYS A 288 -10.62 -2.24 20.91
CA LYS A 288 -9.89 -1.89 22.14
C LYS A 288 -8.61 -2.69 22.24
N ILE A 289 -7.48 -2.03 22.44
CA ILE A 289 -6.19 -2.72 22.66
C ILE A 289 -5.51 -2.20 23.92
N ASN A 290 -4.76 -3.08 24.57
CA ASN A 290 -3.76 -2.69 25.55
C ASN A 290 -2.41 -2.54 24.83
N LEU A 291 -2.08 -1.31 24.44
CA LEU A 291 -0.91 -1.01 23.63
C LEU A 291 0.38 -1.26 24.42
N THR A 292 0.38 -1.01 25.73
CA THR A 292 1.53 -1.28 26.60
C THR A 292 1.94 -2.75 26.57
N ASN A 293 0.97 -3.66 26.72
CA ASN A 293 1.23 -5.10 26.67
C ASN A 293 1.67 -5.56 25.27
N LEU A 294 1.14 -4.93 24.23
CA LEU A 294 1.49 -5.22 22.85
C LEU A 294 2.93 -4.81 22.51
N ILE A 295 3.34 -3.58 22.85
CA ILE A 295 4.63 -3.02 22.39
C ILE A 295 5.81 -3.39 23.29
N LYS A 296 5.59 -3.61 24.60
CA LYS A 296 6.65 -3.90 25.57
C LYS A 296 7.60 -5.04 25.17
N PRO A 297 7.12 -6.19 24.63
CA PRO A 297 8.01 -7.26 24.20
C PRO A 297 8.64 -7.03 22.83
N LEU A 298 8.16 -6.06 22.05
CA LEU A 298 8.57 -5.80 20.66
C LEU A 298 9.73 -4.80 20.59
N VAL A 299 10.88 -5.16 21.19
CA VAL A 299 12.05 -4.28 21.32
C VAL A 299 12.68 -3.85 19.98
N ASN A 300 12.44 -4.61 18.91
CA ASN A 300 12.94 -4.35 17.56
C ASN A 300 11.96 -3.52 16.71
N LEU A 301 10.79 -3.15 17.24
CA LEU A 301 9.76 -2.46 16.49
C LEU A 301 10.25 -1.07 16.05
N GLN A 302 10.32 -0.86 14.74
CA GLN A 302 10.76 0.39 14.10
C GLN A 302 9.58 1.19 13.56
N HIS A 303 8.50 0.51 13.15
CA HIS A 303 7.34 1.15 12.56
C HIS A 303 6.04 0.60 13.17
N LEU A 304 5.24 1.49 13.74
CA LEU A 304 3.93 1.18 14.30
C LEU A 304 2.86 1.99 13.58
N ASN A 305 1.88 1.31 12.99
CA ASN A 305 0.70 1.93 12.40
C ASN A 305 -0.57 1.34 13.03
N LEU A 306 -1.37 2.16 13.68
CA LEU A 306 -2.65 1.80 14.27
C LEU A 306 -3.75 2.64 13.64
N GLU A 307 -4.77 1.98 13.09
CA GLU A 307 -5.89 2.64 12.43
C GLU A 307 -7.22 2.14 13.00
N LYS A 308 -8.10 3.08 13.41
CA LYS A 308 -9.43 2.80 13.99
C LYS A 308 -9.38 1.93 15.25
N VAL A 309 -8.50 2.33 16.17
CA VAL A 309 -8.21 1.61 17.41
C VAL A 309 -8.49 2.54 18.60
N THR A 310 -9.05 1.97 19.67
CA THR A 310 -9.15 2.61 20.99
C THR A 310 -8.14 1.99 21.93
N VAL A 311 -7.31 2.80 22.58
CA VAL A 311 -6.36 2.28 23.58
C VAL A 311 -6.97 2.33 24.98
N ALA A 312 -7.00 1.17 25.61
CA ALA A 312 -7.43 0.94 26.99
C ALA A 312 -6.22 0.55 27.85
N ASP A 313 -5.26 1.48 27.94
CA ASP A 313 -4.07 1.30 28.76
C ASP A 313 -4.29 1.83 30.18
N GLU A 314 -3.91 1.02 31.17
CA GLU A 314 -3.77 1.47 32.56
C GLU A 314 -2.38 2.10 32.83
N SER A 315 -1.43 1.88 31.90
CA SER A 315 -0.07 2.40 31.99
C SER A 315 -0.01 3.85 31.51
N THR A 316 0.82 4.64 32.19
CA THR A 316 1.13 6.02 31.79
C THR A 316 2.42 6.10 30.95
N THR A 317 3.04 4.98 30.57
CA THR A 317 4.31 4.99 29.83
C THR A 317 4.39 3.91 28.75
N TRP A 318 4.81 4.30 27.56
CA TRP A 318 5.10 3.47 26.39
C TRP A 318 6.59 3.51 26.09
N VAL A 319 7.25 2.34 26.15
CA VAL A 319 8.69 2.23 25.92
C VAL A 319 8.94 1.53 24.59
N CYS A 320 9.49 2.25 23.62
CA CYS A 320 9.75 1.75 22.27
C CYS A 320 11.14 2.20 21.78
N PRO A 321 12.22 1.50 22.19
CA PRO A 321 13.59 2.01 22.03
C PRO A 321 14.04 2.14 20.57
N SER A 322 13.53 1.28 19.69
CA SER A 322 13.91 1.21 18.27
C SER A 322 12.94 1.94 17.34
N LEU A 323 11.86 2.52 17.88
CA LEU A 323 10.78 3.07 17.08
C LEU A 323 11.22 4.32 16.34
N LYS A 324 11.07 4.31 15.01
CA LYS A 324 11.40 5.40 14.09
C LYS A 324 10.16 6.14 13.66
N SER A 325 9.10 5.41 13.28
CA SER A 325 7.83 6.04 12.86
C SER A 325 6.62 5.49 13.61
N MET A 326 5.73 6.39 14.02
CA MET A 326 4.44 6.04 14.59
C MET A 326 3.30 6.73 13.83
N THR A 327 2.30 5.97 13.42
CA THR A 327 1.07 6.47 12.78
C THR A 327 -0.14 6.02 13.57
N LEU A 328 -0.95 6.97 14.02
CA LEU A 328 -2.16 6.78 14.82
C LEU A 328 -3.34 7.46 14.12
N GLU A 329 -4.03 6.71 13.26
CA GLU A 329 -5.15 7.21 12.44
C GLU A 329 -6.49 6.79 13.03
N ASN A 330 -7.47 7.71 13.12
CA ASN A 330 -8.76 7.44 13.79
C ASN A 330 -8.59 6.75 15.17
N PHE A 331 -7.56 7.19 15.88
CA PHE A 331 -7.13 6.64 17.14
C PHE A 331 -7.82 7.36 18.30
N THR A 332 -8.18 6.66 19.36
CA THR A 332 -8.80 7.27 20.55
C THR A 332 -8.24 6.67 21.83
N PHE A 333 -8.13 7.48 22.88
CA PHE A 333 -7.89 6.98 24.22
C PHE A 333 -9.22 6.70 24.91
N LEU A 334 -9.34 5.56 25.59
CA LEU A 334 -10.54 5.23 26.35
C LEU A 334 -10.77 6.22 27.50
N ASP A 335 -9.68 6.61 28.17
CA ASP A 335 -9.67 7.65 29.19
C ASP A 335 -9.19 8.97 28.57
N ASN A 336 -10.13 9.93 28.44
CA ASN A 336 -9.85 11.26 27.91
C ASN A 336 -8.92 12.09 28.81
N THR A 337 -8.62 11.62 30.02
CA THR A 337 -7.67 12.25 30.95
C THR A 337 -6.31 11.57 30.98
N ALA A 338 -6.11 10.51 30.19
CA ALA A 338 -4.85 9.78 30.12
C ALA A 338 -3.70 10.72 29.73
N GLN A 339 -2.60 10.62 30.46
CA GLN A 339 -1.33 11.26 30.14
C GLN A 339 -0.28 10.18 29.93
N ILE A 340 0.16 10.03 28.70
CA ILE A 340 1.00 8.92 28.27
C ILE A 340 2.37 9.44 27.89
N GLN A 341 3.39 8.96 28.59
CA GLN A 341 4.78 9.20 28.30
C GLN A 341 5.30 8.23 27.24
N LEU A 342 5.68 8.74 26.08
CA LEU A 342 6.31 7.99 24.99
C LEU A 342 7.84 8.10 25.07
N GLU A 343 8.47 7.00 25.44
CA GLU A 343 9.93 6.81 25.44
C GLU A 343 10.38 6.14 24.14
N ALA A 344 10.56 6.96 23.10
CA ALA A 344 11.00 6.54 21.78
C ALA A 344 12.16 7.45 21.28
N PRO A 345 13.42 7.20 21.69
CA PRO A 345 14.54 8.09 21.40
C PRO A 345 14.88 8.18 19.90
N MET A 346 14.54 7.14 19.13
CA MET A 346 14.81 7.07 17.69
C MET A 346 13.66 7.62 16.83
N LEU A 347 12.57 8.11 17.45
CA LEU A 347 11.37 8.54 16.74
C LEU A 347 11.68 9.76 15.85
N ASP A 348 11.55 9.59 14.55
CA ASP A 348 11.75 10.63 13.54
C ASP A 348 10.45 11.20 12.98
N SER A 349 9.37 10.40 12.99
CA SER A 349 8.09 10.73 12.37
C SER A 349 6.91 10.30 13.25
N LEU A 350 5.98 11.22 13.49
CA LEU A 350 4.73 10.98 14.20
C LEU A 350 3.54 11.46 13.37
N SER A 351 2.53 10.61 13.19
CA SER A 351 1.23 10.97 12.61
C SER A 351 0.13 10.69 13.61
N ILE A 352 -0.69 11.69 13.95
CA ILE A 352 -1.69 11.60 15.02
C ILE A 352 -2.78 12.67 14.83
N SER A 353 -3.99 12.45 15.36
CA SER A 353 -5.00 13.52 15.40
C SER A 353 -4.64 14.61 16.42
N ALA A 354 -5.03 15.84 16.11
CA ALA A 354 -4.76 17.02 16.93
C ALA A 354 -5.30 16.86 18.36
N ALA A 355 -6.52 16.37 18.54
CA ALA A 355 -7.13 16.18 19.86
C ALA A 355 -6.24 15.32 20.79
N ASN A 356 -5.63 14.27 20.24
CA ASN A 356 -4.82 13.31 20.97
C ASN A 356 -3.39 13.81 21.32
N LEU A 357 -2.89 14.87 20.67
CA LEU A 357 -1.58 15.46 21.01
C LEU A 357 -1.52 15.95 22.47
N SER A 358 -2.67 16.33 23.02
CA SER A 358 -2.76 16.81 24.40
C SER A 358 -2.43 15.74 25.45
N GLN A 359 -2.64 14.47 25.08
CA GLN A 359 -2.52 13.30 25.95
C GLN A 359 -1.15 12.60 25.82
N LEU A 360 -0.39 12.89 24.76
CA LEU A 360 0.91 12.29 24.49
C LEU A 360 2.07 13.20 24.94
N PHE A 361 2.97 12.66 25.75
CA PHE A 361 4.17 13.32 26.26
C PHE A 361 5.39 12.56 25.78
N THR A 362 6.16 13.13 24.88
CA THR A 362 7.42 12.56 24.43
C THR A 362 8.53 12.90 25.43
N ALA A 363 9.42 11.94 25.72
CA ALA A 363 10.56 12.20 26.59
C ALA A 363 11.50 13.28 25.98
N ASN A 364 12.12 14.07 26.86
CA ASN A 364 13.03 15.19 26.55
C ASN A 364 14.34 14.70 25.91
N GLU A 365 14.29 14.19 24.68
CA GLU A 365 15.44 13.87 23.81
C GLU A 365 15.02 13.38 22.41
N SER A 366 13.73 13.47 22.05
CA SER A 366 13.26 12.88 20.79
C SER A 366 13.87 13.56 19.57
N HIS A 367 14.25 12.75 18.59
CA HIS A 367 14.73 13.18 17.27
C HIS A 367 13.58 13.48 16.30
N LEU A 368 12.40 13.86 16.81
CA LEU A 368 11.20 14.06 16.00
C LEU A 368 11.42 15.18 14.99
N ARG A 369 11.40 14.84 13.70
CA ARG A 369 11.63 15.75 12.57
C ARG A 369 10.37 16.00 11.76
N GLU A 370 9.50 15.00 11.67
CA GLU A 370 8.26 15.04 10.91
C GLU A 370 7.06 14.84 11.84
N LEU A 371 6.11 15.77 11.77
CA LEU A 371 4.84 15.69 12.48
C LEU A 371 3.70 15.88 11.49
N ASN A 372 2.85 14.86 11.38
CA ASN A 372 1.60 14.91 10.62
C ASN A 372 0.43 14.95 11.60
N VAL A 373 -0.38 15.99 11.48
CA VAL A 373 -1.51 16.24 12.37
C VAL A 373 -2.79 16.23 11.58
N ASP A 374 -3.65 15.27 11.89
CA ASP A 374 -5.03 15.25 11.39
C ASP A 374 -5.90 16.17 12.27
N GLN A 375 -6.53 17.16 11.65
CA GLN A 375 -7.46 18.07 12.30
C GLN A 375 -8.75 17.37 12.73
N ASP A 376 -9.09 16.24 12.08
CA ASP A 376 -10.33 15.51 12.30
C ASP A 376 -11.57 16.44 12.24
N THR A 377 -12.26 16.65 13.36
CA THR A 377 -13.45 17.52 13.44
C THR A 377 -13.13 18.93 13.95
N LEU A 378 -11.89 19.21 14.34
CA LEU A 378 -11.49 20.49 14.91
C LEU A 378 -11.35 21.58 13.84
N SER A 379 -11.52 22.82 14.28
CA SER A 379 -11.07 23.99 13.49
C SER A 379 -9.54 23.99 13.37
N LEU A 380 -9.01 24.58 12.31
CA LEU A 380 -7.57 24.83 12.15
C LEU A 380 -7.03 25.61 13.35
N ARG A 381 -7.75 26.62 13.82
CA ARG A 381 -7.37 27.37 15.02
C ARG A 381 -7.21 26.49 16.24
N GLU A 382 -8.21 25.67 16.54
CA GLU A 382 -8.20 24.79 17.71
C GLU A 382 -7.11 23.73 17.59
N ALA A 383 -7.03 23.03 16.45
CA ALA A 383 -5.99 22.03 16.20
C ALA A 383 -4.58 22.62 16.36
N PHE A 384 -4.37 23.85 15.89
CA PHE A 384 -3.06 24.50 15.91
C PHE A 384 -2.73 25.14 17.28
N GLU A 385 -3.57 26.06 17.75
CA GLU A 385 -3.30 26.86 18.96
C GLU A 385 -3.50 26.05 20.25
N THR A 386 -4.52 25.19 20.31
CA THR A 386 -4.88 24.45 21.54
C THR A 386 -4.07 23.17 21.69
N HIS A 387 -3.71 22.50 20.59
CA HIS A 387 -3.11 21.17 20.63
C HIS A 387 -1.66 21.14 20.13
N LEU A 388 -1.42 21.62 18.91
CA LEU A 388 -0.10 21.53 18.28
C LEU A 388 0.96 22.40 18.97
N VAL A 389 0.70 23.69 19.13
CA VAL A 389 1.68 24.62 19.72
C VAL A 389 2.07 24.19 21.14
N PRO A 390 1.12 23.85 22.05
CA PRO A 390 1.47 23.34 23.37
C PRO A 390 2.26 22.04 23.32
N PHE A 391 1.97 21.14 22.38
CA PHE A 391 2.74 19.91 22.20
C PHE A 391 4.21 20.21 21.85
N LEU A 392 4.45 21.10 20.89
CA LEU A 392 5.80 21.49 20.47
C LEU A 392 6.57 22.27 21.55
N ASP A 393 5.90 23.17 22.26
CA ASP A 393 6.52 23.97 23.32
C ASP A 393 6.93 23.12 24.53
N ARG A 394 6.10 22.13 24.92
CA ARG A 394 6.39 21.25 26.07
C ARG A 394 7.60 20.36 25.86
N SER A 395 7.82 19.93 24.63
CA SER A 395 8.71 18.83 24.29
C SER A 395 10.05 19.29 23.69
N GLY A 396 10.20 20.60 23.45
CA GLY A 396 11.41 21.19 22.87
C GLY A 396 11.77 20.61 21.50
N HIS A 397 10.79 20.04 20.79
CA HIS A 397 11.02 19.33 19.55
C HIS A 397 11.51 20.25 18.43
N ASN A 398 12.44 19.75 17.63
CA ASN A 398 12.92 20.41 16.43
C ASN A 398 12.22 19.84 15.18
N VAL A 399 10.90 19.95 15.15
CA VAL A 399 10.09 19.51 14.01
C VAL A 399 10.39 20.41 12.82
N ARG A 400 10.97 19.82 11.77
CA ARG A 400 11.33 20.52 10.52
C ARG A 400 10.24 20.42 9.48
N LYS A 401 9.45 19.33 9.49
CA LYS A 401 8.36 19.12 8.57
C LYS A 401 7.05 18.97 9.32
N LEU A 402 6.11 19.84 9.02
CA LEU A 402 4.77 19.85 9.59
C LEU A 402 3.74 19.64 8.48
N ILE A 403 2.89 18.65 8.64
CA ILE A 403 1.73 18.40 7.77
C ILE A 403 0.48 18.62 8.62
N LEU A 404 -0.42 19.46 8.13
CA LEU A 404 -1.75 19.70 8.67
C LEU A 404 -2.76 19.21 7.65
N ALA A 405 -3.43 18.11 7.97
CA ALA A 405 -4.42 17.51 7.09
C ALA A 405 -5.79 17.52 7.74
N LYS A 406 -6.85 17.62 6.93
CA LYS A 406 -8.20 17.24 7.35
C LYS A 406 -8.63 16.07 6.48
N LEU A 407 -8.53 14.85 7.03
CA LEU A 407 -8.72 13.62 6.25
C LEU A 407 -10.21 13.26 6.07
N THR A 408 -11.08 13.88 6.86
CA THR A 408 -12.53 13.71 6.81
C THR A 408 -13.16 14.70 5.83
N TYR A 409 -14.15 14.25 5.03
CA TYR A 409 -14.89 15.05 4.04
C TYR A 409 -15.86 16.07 4.69
N PHE A 410 -15.50 16.67 5.81
CA PHE A 410 -16.30 17.77 6.35
C PHE A 410 -16.04 19.04 5.55
N GLU A 411 -17.07 19.88 5.45
CA GLU A 411 -16.89 21.24 4.97
C GLU A 411 -15.75 21.91 5.76
N THR A 412 -14.86 22.53 5.01
CA THR A 412 -13.77 23.32 5.55
C THR A 412 -14.21 24.77 5.61
N ASP A 413 -13.95 25.44 6.72
CA ASP A 413 -14.21 26.88 6.80
C ASP A 413 -13.03 27.60 6.11
N PRO A 414 -13.25 28.25 4.95
CA PRO A 414 -12.18 28.97 4.28
C PRO A 414 -11.69 30.18 5.09
N TYR A 415 -12.44 30.64 6.10
CA TYR A 415 -12.06 31.76 6.94
C TYR A 415 -11.40 31.35 8.26
N ASP A 416 -11.12 30.05 8.43
CA ASP A 416 -10.45 29.55 9.62
C ASP A 416 -9.01 30.10 9.72
N CYS A 417 -8.57 30.40 10.94
CA CYS A 417 -7.32 31.12 11.15
C CYS A 417 -6.78 30.91 12.56
N PHE A 418 -5.47 30.69 12.66
CA PHE A 418 -4.76 30.91 13.91
C PHE A 418 -4.30 32.38 13.99
N THR A 419 -4.55 32.98 15.14
CA THR A 419 -4.61 34.43 15.37
C THR A 419 -3.34 35.03 16.01
N SER A 420 -2.44 34.20 16.53
CA SER A 420 -1.18 34.68 17.13
C SER A 420 -0.18 33.54 17.23
N CYS A 421 0.51 33.22 16.14
CA CYS A 421 1.51 32.17 16.18
C CYS A 421 2.90 32.72 16.49
N LYS A 422 3.45 32.26 17.62
CA LYS A 422 4.90 32.21 17.81
C LYS A 422 5.50 31.49 16.59
N PRO A 423 6.48 32.08 15.88
CA PRO A 423 7.11 31.42 14.75
C PRO A 423 7.66 30.05 15.16
N LEU A 424 7.27 29.01 14.43
CA LEU A 424 7.81 27.67 14.62
C LEU A 424 9.10 27.49 13.83
N HIS A 425 9.98 26.60 14.29
CA HIS A 425 11.23 26.27 13.60
C HIS A 425 11.01 25.22 12.49
N VAL A 426 9.99 25.44 11.66
CA VAL A 426 9.56 24.52 10.59
C VAL A 426 10.19 24.96 9.26
N GLU A 427 10.78 24.01 8.54
CA GLU A 427 11.39 24.18 7.21
C GLU A 427 10.37 23.88 6.10
N THR A 428 9.49 22.90 6.31
CA THR A 428 8.48 22.45 5.35
C THR A 428 7.09 22.43 6.00
N LEU A 429 6.16 23.18 5.43
CA LEU A 429 4.75 23.19 5.86
C LEU A 429 3.86 22.66 4.74
N CYS A 430 2.93 21.77 5.08
CA CYS A 430 1.92 21.28 4.15
C CYS A 430 0.52 21.45 4.74
N PHE A 431 -0.35 22.11 4.02
CA PHE A 431 -1.79 22.12 4.24
C PHE A 431 -2.45 21.16 3.25
N HIS A 432 -3.23 20.20 3.75
CA HIS A 432 -3.89 19.21 2.91
C HIS A 432 -5.38 19.10 3.26
N SER A 433 -6.25 19.42 2.29
CA SER A 433 -7.70 19.39 2.47
C SER A 433 -8.18 20.30 3.61
N THR A 434 -7.49 21.40 3.90
CA THR A 434 -7.81 22.32 4.99
C THR A 434 -8.39 23.63 4.47
N GLY A 435 -9.31 24.23 5.23
CA GLY A 435 -9.74 25.62 5.01
C GLY A 435 -8.83 26.56 5.78
N CYS A 436 -8.40 27.66 5.15
CA CYS A 436 -7.60 28.66 5.85
C CYS A 436 -7.77 30.06 5.25
N SER A 437 -7.83 31.07 6.11
CA SER A 437 -7.94 32.46 5.69
C SER A 437 -6.61 33.00 5.12
N LEU A 438 -6.70 34.11 4.41
CA LEU A 438 -5.51 34.86 4.00
C LEU A 438 -4.67 35.34 5.19
N ASP A 439 -5.33 35.72 6.28
CA ASP A 439 -4.64 36.14 7.52
C ASP A 439 -3.76 35.01 8.09
N CYS A 440 -4.21 33.76 7.97
CA CYS A 440 -3.42 32.58 8.37
C CYS A 440 -2.11 32.49 7.57
N LEU A 441 -2.17 32.73 6.26
CA LEU A 441 -0.99 32.72 5.39
C LEU A 441 -0.04 33.88 5.70
N GLU A 442 -0.57 35.04 6.10
CA GLU A 442 0.25 36.19 6.51
C GLU A 442 1.05 35.92 7.77
N GLN A 443 0.49 35.16 8.72
CA GLN A 443 1.22 34.77 9.92
C GLN A 443 2.47 33.93 9.57
N LEU A 444 2.47 33.20 8.44
CA LEU A 444 3.63 32.43 7.99
C LEU A 444 4.80 33.31 7.53
N ALA A 445 4.56 34.59 7.20
CA ALA A 445 5.64 35.50 6.84
C ALA A 445 6.63 35.72 8.01
N GLY A 446 6.18 35.50 9.25
CA GLY A 446 7.04 35.51 10.44
C GLY A 446 7.91 34.27 10.62
N TRP A 447 7.70 33.20 9.82
CA TRP A 447 8.40 31.92 9.97
C TRP A 447 9.70 31.94 9.19
N SER A 448 10.77 32.43 9.81
CA SER A 448 12.05 32.66 9.14
C SER A 448 12.72 31.42 8.57
N ASN A 449 12.39 30.22 9.04
CA ASN A 449 12.98 28.98 8.54
C ASN A 449 12.13 28.29 7.47
N LEU A 450 10.93 28.81 7.16
CA LEU A 450 10.04 28.18 6.20
C LEU A 450 10.59 28.33 4.79
N GLU A 451 11.09 27.23 4.24
CA GLU A 451 11.66 27.16 2.89
C GLU A 451 10.66 26.57 1.89
N GLU A 452 9.69 25.78 2.37
CA GLU A 452 8.78 25.01 1.52
C GLU A 452 7.35 25.05 2.02
N LEU A 453 6.43 25.38 1.13
CA LEU A 453 4.99 25.43 1.41
C LEU A 453 4.25 24.61 0.36
N SER A 454 3.48 23.64 0.82
CA SER A 454 2.53 22.89 0.01
C SER A 454 1.11 23.20 0.44
N ILE A 455 0.25 23.53 -0.51
CA ILE A 455 -1.18 23.75 -0.30
C ILE A 455 -1.93 22.84 -1.27
N ILE A 456 -2.62 21.84 -0.76
CA ILE A 456 -3.20 20.75 -1.55
C ILE A 456 -4.67 20.62 -1.18
N ASN A 457 -5.57 20.66 -2.17
CA ASN A 457 -7.02 20.51 -1.96
C ASN A 457 -7.60 21.50 -0.93
N CYS A 458 -7.02 22.69 -0.79
CA CYS A 458 -7.44 23.67 0.23
C CYS A 458 -8.39 24.71 -0.36
N CYS A 459 -9.26 25.25 0.49
CA CYS A 459 -10.09 26.41 0.19
C CYS A 459 -9.59 27.61 1.00
N ILE A 460 -9.22 28.71 0.32
CA ILE A 460 -8.63 29.88 0.96
C ILE A 460 -9.59 31.06 1.01
N GLY A 461 -9.86 31.56 2.22
CA GLY A 461 -10.72 32.72 2.46
C GLY A 461 -10.00 34.02 2.18
N THR A 462 -10.40 34.73 1.13
CA THR A 462 -9.79 36.03 0.75
C THR A 462 -10.49 37.23 1.38
N GLY A 463 -11.69 37.04 1.94
CA GLY A 463 -12.48 38.10 2.58
C GLY A 463 -12.92 39.23 1.62
N GLY A 464 -12.90 38.98 0.30
CA GLY A 464 -13.22 39.98 -0.73
C GLY A 464 -12.15 41.06 -0.92
N VAL A 465 -10.94 40.86 -0.38
CA VAL A 465 -9.82 41.80 -0.50
C VAL A 465 -8.72 41.19 -1.37
N HIS A 466 -8.33 41.88 -2.44
CA HIS A 466 -7.11 41.56 -3.18
C HIS A 466 -5.90 41.95 -2.36
N LYS A 467 -5.40 41.02 -1.55
CA LYS A 467 -4.19 41.20 -0.75
C LYS A 467 -3.21 40.07 -1.06
N THR A 468 -1.95 40.45 -1.25
CA THR A 468 -0.87 39.54 -1.62
C THR A 468 0.03 39.30 -0.42
N VAL A 469 0.32 38.04 -0.13
CA VAL A 469 1.22 37.60 0.93
C VAL A 469 2.59 37.30 0.33
N THR A 470 3.62 37.95 0.87
CA THR A 470 5.01 37.71 0.49
C THR A 470 5.70 36.85 1.53
N LEU A 471 6.16 35.66 1.12
CA LEU A 471 6.91 34.73 1.97
C LEU A 471 8.40 34.80 1.58
N ALA A 472 9.15 35.70 2.25
CA ALA A 472 10.48 36.12 1.80
C ALA A 472 11.54 35.00 1.73
N ASN A 473 11.42 33.96 2.56
CA ASN A 473 12.38 32.86 2.64
C ASN A 473 11.93 31.60 1.88
N LEU A 474 10.76 31.65 1.24
CA LEU A 474 10.18 30.51 0.54
C LEU A 474 10.97 30.21 -0.73
N LYS A 475 11.51 28.99 -0.83
CA LYS A 475 12.21 28.47 -2.01
C LYS A 475 11.31 27.63 -2.89
N ARG A 476 10.34 26.91 -2.30
CA ARG A 476 9.40 26.05 -3.02
C ARG A 476 7.97 26.33 -2.61
N LEU A 477 7.11 26.53 -3.62
CA LEU A 477 5.66 26.62 -3.46
C LEU A 477 5.01 25.58 -4.36
N HIS A 478 4.25 24.68 -3.75
CA HIS A 478 3.50 23.65 -4.44
C HIS A 478 2.00 23.84 -4.17
N ILE A 479 1.23 24.02 -5.24
CA ILE A 479 -0.22 24.23 -5.15
C ILE A 479 -0.90 23.21 -6.03
N VAL A 480 -1.82 22.46 -5.45
CA VAL A 480 -2.59 21.46 -6.19
C VAL A 480 -4.05 21.60 -5.83
N ASN A 481 -4.89 21.84 -6.83
CA ASN A 481 -6.34 21.77 -6.72
C ASN A 481 -6.90 22.64 -5.57
N CYS A 482 -6.41 23.88 -5.49
CA CYS A 482 -6.86 24.83 -4.46
C CYS A 482 -7.90 25.79 -5.05
N THR A 483 -8.83 26.22 -4.22
CA THR A 483 -9.86 27.21 -4.56
C THR A 483 -9.77 28.43 -3.66
N LEU A 484 -10.29 29.57 -4.14
CA LEU A 484 -10.43 30.79 -3.35
C LEU A 484 -11.92 31.03 -3.07
N SER A 485 -12.24 31.55 -1.88
CA SER A 485 -13.63 31.84 -1.49
C SER A 485 -14.28 32.94 -2.35
N ASP A 486 -13.47 33.82 -2.93
CA ASP A 486 -13.91 34.85 -3.87
C ASP A 486 -13.58 34.42 -5.30
N GLU A 487 -14.61 33.98 -6.02
CA GLU A 487 -14.52 33.49 -7.40
C GLU A 487 -14.03 34.58 -8.39
N SER A 488 -14.08 35.86 -8.02
CA SER A 488 -13.56 36.94 -8.86
C SER A 488 -12.01 37.02 -8.85
N CYS A 489 -11.36 36.37 -7.89
CA CYS A 489 -9.91 36.33 -7.79
C CYS A 489 -9.31 35.38 -8.83
N THR A 490 -8.67 35.96 -9.85
CA THR A 490 -7.98 35.19 -10.91
C THR A 490 -6.52 34.85 -10.60
N GLU A 491 -5.97 35.46 -9.55
CA GLU A 491 -4.57 35.34 -9.13
C GLU A 491 -4.48 34.77 -7.71
N PHE A 492 -3.54 33.84 -7.50
CA PHE A 492 -3.33 33.21 -6.20
C PHE A 492 -2.64 34.21 -5.25
N PRO A 493 -3.04 34.27 -3.97
CA PRO A 493 -2.63 35.36 -3.09
C PRO A 493 -1.19 35.25 -2.54
N ILE A 494 -0.43 34.20 -2.85
CA ILE A 494 0.97 34.04 -2.40
C ILE A 494 1.94 34.38 -3.54
N ILE A 495 2.91 35.24 -3.24
CA ILE A 495 4.02 35.58 -4.14
C ILE A 495 5.34 35.19 -3.48
N GLY A 496 6.14 34.36 -4.16
CA GLY A 496 7.49 34.00 -3.76
C GLY A 496 8.54 35.00 -4.28
N PRO A 497 9.75 35.01 -3.70
CA PRO A 497 10.82 35.89 -4.14
C PRO A 497 11.22 35.58 -5.60
N ASN A 498 10.93 36.50 -6.51
CA ASN A 498 11.20 36.41 -7.96
C ASN A 498 10.32 35.43 -8.76
N SER A 499 9.11 35.16 -8.27
CA SER A 499 8.17 34.25 -8.93
C SER A 499 7.07 34.98 -9.71
N GLU A 500 6.59 34.37 -10.80
CA GLU A 500 5.44 34.88 -11.56
C GLU A 500 4.13 34.60 -10.83
N THR A 501 3.14 35.49 -10.96
CA THR A 501 1.82 35.31 -10.34
C THR A 501 1.13 34.04 -10.86
N ILE A 502 0.61 33.23 -9.94
CA ILE A 502 -0.10 31.99 -10.28
C ILE A 502 -1.54 32.34 -10.64
N ARG A 503 -2.01 31.88 -11.81
CA ARG A 503 -3.36 32.16 -12.31
C ARG A 503 -4.27 30.93 -12.22
N GLY A 504 -5.52 31.16 -11.87
CA GLY A 504 -6.55 30.13 -11.79
C GLY A 504 -6.95 29.61 -13.17
N GLN A 505 -7.36 28.34 -13.23
CA GLN A 505 -7.95 27.70 -14.40
C GLN A 505 -9.39 27.32 -14.07
N GLU A 506 -10.33 27.72 -14.90
CA GLU A 506 -11.74 27.36 -14.74
C GLU A 506 -11.93 25.88 -15.08
N GLU A 507 -12.55 25.10 -14.20
CA GLU A 507 -12.88 23.69 -14.43
C GLU A 507 -14.39 23.49 -14.69
N GLU A 508 -14.80 22.24 -14.93
CA GLU A 508 -16.19 21.88 -15.30
C GLU A 508 -17.23 22.26 -14.23
N ASP A 509 -16.80 22.48 -12.99
CA ASP A 509 -17.62 22.93 -11.87
C ASP A 509 -17.86 24.45 -11.83
N GLY A 510 -17.21 25.21 -12.74
CA GLY A 510 -17.28 26.68 -12.80
C GLY A 510 -16.38 27.38 -11.77
N ALA A 511 -15.65 26.64 -10.95
CA ALA A 511 -14.71 27.21 -9.98
C ALA A 511 -13.32 27.42 -10.62
N LEU A 512 -12.60 28.43 -10.13
CA LEU A 512 -11.20 28.64 -10.48
C LEU A 512 -10.31 27.76 -9.60
N HIS A 513 -9.64 26.81 -10.22
CA HIS A 513 -8.67 25.93 -9.57
C HIS A 513 -7.25 26.39 -9.84
N PHE A 514 -6.45 26.46 -8.78
CA PHE A 514 -5.06 26.88 -8.85
C PHE A 514 -4.14 25.66 -8.79
N ARG A 515 -3.17 25.61 -9.71
CA ARG A 515 -2.18 24.52 -9.83
C ARG A 515 -0.81 25.11 -10.18
N ASN A 516 0.23 24.70 -9.46
CA ASN A 516 1.60 25.13 -9.73
C ASN A 516 2.66 24.23 -9.04
N CYS A 517 3.85 24.18 -9.64
CA CYS A 517 5.07 23.66 -9.03
C CYS A 517 6.22 24.65 -9.25
N TRP A 518 6.56 25.47 -8.25
CA TRP A 518 7.81 26.24 -8.28
C TRP A 518 8.97 25.38 -7.76
N ASN A 519 10.01 25.21 -8.58
CA ASN A 519 11.31 24.67 -8.18
C ASN A 519 12.38 25.71 -8.54
N HIS A 520 12.96 26.36 -7.54
CA HIS A 520 14.08 27.28 -7.70
C HIS A 520 15.44 26.62 -7.44
#